data_AF-M7N5V6-F1
#
_entry.id   AF-M7N5V6-F1
#
_cell.length_a   1.000
_cell.length_b   1.000
_cell.length_c   1.000
_cell.angle_alpha   90.00
_cell.angle_beta   90.00
_cell.angle_gamma   90.00
#
_symmetry.space_group_name_H-M   'P 1'
#
loop_
_entity.id
_entity.type
_entity.pdbx_description
1 polymer ?
#
loop_
_entity_poly.entity_id
_entity_poly.type
_entity_poly.pdbx_seq_one_letter_code
_entity_poly.pdbx_strand_id
1 'polypeptide(L)'
;MGANNPASGAVPGEWVNGRGNGAPVLGTGANWYLQLAWLRPADTRNQRQLQAYASLQWGRLEALHDPVLIWNTGLHYLLNGQRSKLTLGYQSRPVFRASEHLVTEDMRKHMLVLQYQLLFGG
;
A
#
# COMPACT_ATOMS: atom_id res chain seq x y z
N MET A 1 -6.15 -9.33 8.23
CA MET A 1 -5.39 -10.56 7.93
C MET A 1 -4.86 -10.46 6.50
N GLY A 2 -3.59 -10.11 6.33
CA GLY A 2 -2.91 -10.06 5.02
C GLY A 2 -2.03 -11.29 4.87
N ALA A 3 -2.40 -12.17 3.94
CA ALA A 3 -1.75 -13.44 3.68
C ALA A 3 -0.37 -13.25 3.02
N ASN A 4 0.58 -14.08 3.46
CA ASN A 4 1.88 -14.36 2.85
C ASN A 4 3.09 -13.48 3.26
N ASN A 5 3.74 -13.84 4.38
CA ASN A 5 5.20 -13.91 4.42
C ASN A 5 5.67 -14.90 5.51
N PRO A 6 6.07 -16.14 5.17
CA PRO A 6 6.81 -17.00 6.08
C PRO A 6 8.27 -16.47 6.16
N ALA A 7 8.55 -15.58 7.11
CA ALA A 7 9.91 -15.16 7.40
C ALA A 7 10.61 -16.22 8.29
N SER A 8 11.29 -17.17 7.65
CA SER A 8 12.31 -17.99 8.32
C SER A 8 13.58 -17.16 8.46
N GLY A 9 13.86 -16.62 9.65
CA GLY A 9 15.20 -16.06 9.95
C GLY A 9 15.29 -14.80 10.80
N ALA A 10 14.25 -14.36 11.51
CA ALA A 10 14.36 -13.19 12.40
C ALA A 10 14.49 -13.61 13.88
N VAL A 11 15.55 -13.10 14.51
CA VAL A 11 15.85 -13.21 15.96
C VAL A 11 14.75 -12.53 16.79
N PRO A 12 14.33 -13.07 17.96
CA PRO A 12 13.23 -12.50 18.73
C PRO A 12 13.63 -11.17 19.40
N GLY A 13 12.87 -10.09 19.18
CA GLY A 13 12.91 -8.88 20.05
C GLY A 13 12.99 -7.50 19.39
N GLU A 14 13.34 -7.37 18.10
CA GLU A 14 13.74 -6.05 17.55
C GLU A 14 12.64 -5.23 16.83
N TRP A 15 11.47 -5.79 16.53
CA TRP A 15 10.51 -5.15 15.59
C TRP A 15 9.08 -5.09 16.13
N VAL A 16 8.61 -3.87 16.45
CA VAL A 16 7.23 -3.59 16.94
C VAL A 16 6.15 -3.84 15.88
N ASN A 17 6.54 -3.89 14.61
CA ASN A 17 5.61 -4.21 13.52
C ASN A 17 5.16 -5.69 13.49
N GLY A 18 5.66 -6.52 14.40
CA GLY A 18 5.36 -7.94 14.41
C GLY A 18 5.98 -8.67 13.22
N ARG A 19 5.82 -9.99 13.21
CA ARG A 19 6.41 -10.87 12.19
C ARG A 19 5.69 -10.67 10.84
N GLY A 20 6.44 -10.52 9.75
CA GLY A 20 5.91 -10.52 8.37
C GLY A 20 5.57 -9.13 7.81
N ASN A 21 4.59 -9.06 6.91
CA ASN A 21 4.08 -7.80 6.32
C ASN A 21 3.00 -7.13 7.20
N GLY A 22 2.96 -7.48 8.49
CA GLY A 22 2.11 -6.83 9.47
C GLY A 22 2.60 -5.40 9.66
N ALA A 23 1.74 -4.43 9.36
CA ALA A 23 1.83 -3.14 10.03
C ALA A 23 1.01 -3.27 11.33
N PRO A 24 1.45 -2.71 12.46
CA PRO A 24 0.64 -2.64 13.65
C PRO A 24 -0.48 -1.63 13.38
N VAL A 25 -1.56 -2.08 12.74
CA VAL A 25 -2.82 -1.34 12.58
C VAL A 25 -3.76 -1.65 13.76
N LEU A 26 -3.20 -2.01 14.91
CA LEU A 26 -3.95 -2.28 16.15
C LEU A 26 -3.35 -1.44 17.28
N GLY A 27 -3.78 -0.19 17.34
CA GLY A 27 -3.61 0.73 18.47
C GLY A 27 -4.70 1.80 18.39
N THR A 28 -5.21 2.27 19.54
CA THR A 28 -6.14 3.41 19.59
C THR A 28 -5.46 4.64 18.99
N GLY A 29 -6.14 5.25 18.02
CA GLY A 29 -5.55 6.31 17.19
C GLY A 29 -6.44 6.69 16.01
N ALA A 30 -6.32 7.93 15.52
CA ALA A 30 -7.03 8.39 14.34
C ALA A 30 -6.30 7.95 13.08
N ASN A 31 -7.02 7.35 12.13
CA ASN A 31 -6.52 6.96 10.82
C ASN A 31 -7.32 7.67 9.73
N TRP A 32 -6.62 8.30 8.80
CA TRP A 32 -7.18 8.98 7.65
C TRP A 32 -6.69 8.31 6.38
N TYR A 33 -7.62 8.09 5.44
CA TYR A 33 -7.32 7.55 4.12
C TYR A 33 -7.89 8.46 3.05
N LEU A 34 -7.04 8.89 2.14
CA LEU A 34 -7.39 9.71 0.98
C LEU A 34 -6.99 8.97 -0.28
N GLN A 35 -7.89 8.87 -1.25
CA GLN A 35 -7.61 8.29 -2.55
C GLN A 35 -8.14 9.19 -3.66
N LEU A 36 -7.28 9.47 -4.64
CA LEU A 36 -7.59 10.25 -5.82
C LEU A 36 -7.29 9.40 -7.04
N ALA A 37 -8.19 9.40 -8.01
CA ALA A 37 -7.98 8.73 -9.28
C ALA A 37 -8.48 9.62 -10.43
N TRP A 38 -7.67 9.73 -11.47
CA TRP A 38 -8.01 10.43 -12.70
C TRP A 38 -8.09 9.44 -13.84
N LEU A 39 -9.22 9.42 -14.54
CA LEU A 39 -9.48 8.55 -15.68
C LEU A 39 -9.45 9.38 -16.97
N ARG A 40 -8.58 9.00 -17.90
CA ARG A 40 -8.58 9.59 -19.25
C ARG A 40 -9.85 9.17 -20.01
N PRO A 41 -10.50 10.07 -20.76
CA PRO A 41 -11.59 9.72 -21.67
C PRO A 41 -11.19 8.54 -22.59
N ALA A 42 -12.10 7.59 -22.79
CA ALA A 42 -11.85 6.44 -23.66
C ALA A 42 -11.64 6.90 -25.10
N ASP A 43 -10.67 6.29 -25.77
CA ASP A 43 -10.62 6.33 -27.23
C ASP A 43 -11.82 5.53 -27.78
N THR A 44 -12.68 6.21 -28.55
CA THR A 44 -13.92 5.69 -29.13
C THR A 44 -13.71 4.45 -29.99
N ARG A 45 -12.49 4.21 -30.51
CA ARG A 45 -12.20 3.04 -31.35
C ARG A 45 -11.79 1.78 -30.59
N ASN A 46 -11.13 1.91 -29.44
CA ASN A 46 -10.48 0.78 -28.77
C ASN A 46 -10.88 0.58 -27.30
N GLN A 47 -11.72 1.46 -26.73
CA GLN A 47 -12.15 1.43 -25.33
C GLN A 47 -10.97 1.26 -24.34
N ARG A 48 -9.82 1.84 -24.70
CA ARG A 48 -8.61 1.86 -23.88
C ARG A 48 -8.66 3.10 -23.01
N GLN A 49 -8.47 2.92 -21.72
CA GLN A 49 -8.42 4.02 -20.77
C GLN A 49 -7.19 3.88 -19.88
N LEU A 50 -6.57 5.01 -19.57
CA LEU A 50 -5.52 5.09 -18.58
C LEU A 50 -6.10 5.78 -17.35
N GLN A 51 -5.98 5.14 -16.20
CA GLN A 51 -6.37 5.69 -14.91
C GLN A 51 -5.12 5.88 -14.05
N ALA A 52 -4.78 7.12 -13.73
CA ALA A 52 -3.78 7.40 -12.70
C ALA A 52 -4.44 7.39 -11.34
N TYR A 53 -3.78 6.83 -10.33
CA TYR A 53 -4.25 6.89 -8.95
C TYR A 53 -3.12 7.27 -8.01
N ALA A 54 -3.51 7.96 -6.94
CA ALA A 54 -2.67 8.20 -5.78
C ALA A 54 -3.51 7.98 -4.52
N SER A 55 -2.89 7.46 -3.47
CA SER A 55 -3.53 7.33 -2.16
C SER A 55 -2.55 7.66 -1.06
N LEU A 56 -3.10 8.20 0.03
CA LEU A 56 -2.39 8.59 1.22
C LEU A 56 -3.13 8.01 2.41
N GLN A 57 -2.42 7.30 3.26
CA GLN A 57 -2.90 6.83 4.54
C GLN A 57 -2.05 7.46 5.63
N TRP A 58 -2.68 8.21 6.50
CA TRP A 58 -2.04 8.79 7.68
C TRP A 58 -2.66 8.18 8.94
N GLY A 59 -1.83 7.82 9.91
CA GLY A 59 -2.30 7.28 11.18
C GLY A 59 -1.45 7.80 12.32
N ARG A 60 -2.07 8.21 13.42
CA ARG A 60 -1.36 8.53 14.67
C ARG A 60 -1.79 7.53 15.73
N LEU A 61 -0.89 6.62 16.08
CA LEU A 61 -1.11 5.60 17.10
C LEU A 61 -0.71 6.19 18.46
N GLU A 62 -1.52 6.01 19.50
CA GLU A 62 -1.16 6.50 20.85
C GLU A 62 0.11 5.85 21.40
N ALA A 63 0.43 4.63 20.95
CA ALA A 63 1.63 3.89 21.31
C ALA A 63 2.89 4.28 20.49
N LEU A 64 2.73 5.10 19.44
CA LEU A 64 3.81 5.54 18.56
C LEU A 64 3.87 7.07 18.63
N HIS A 65 4.96 7.63 19.15
CA HIS A 65 5.03 9.09 19.32
C HIS A 65 4.96 9.83 17.96
N ASP A 66 5.36 9.15 16.87
CA ASP A 66 5.42 9.67 15.52
C ASP A 66 4.22 9.26 14.64
N PRO A 67 3.71 10.17 13.79
CA PRO A 67 2.67 9.85 12.82
C PRO A 67 3.18 8.91 11.71
N VAL A 68 2.39 7.90 11.37
CA VAL A 68 2.62 6.97 10.26
C VAL A 68 2.04 7.56 8.98
N LEU A 69 2.86 7.69 7.92
CA LEU A 69 2.41 8.11 6.59
C LEU A 69 2.78 7.08 5.52
N ILE A 70 1.77 6.41 4.97
CA ILE A 70 1.88 5.49 3.84
C ILE A 70 1.31 6.18 2.61
N TRP A 71 1.98 6.09 1.47
CA TRP A 71 1.43 6.56 0.21
C TRP A 71 1.61 5.54 -0.89
N ASN A 72 0.63 5.49 -1.78
CA ASN A 72 0.68 4.69 -2.98
C ASN A 72 0.41 5.57 -4.18
N THR A 73 1.03 5.25 -5.31
CA THR A 73 0.74 5.86 -6.60
C THR A 73 0.81 4.80 -7.67
N GLY A 74 0.13 5.00 -8.78
CA GLY A 74 0.21 4.06 -9.87
C GLY A 74 -0.72 4.37 -11.02
N LEU A 75 -0.75 3.41 -11.94
CA LEU A 75 -1.51 3.48 -13.17
C LEU A 75 -2.29 2.17 -13.35
N HIS A 76 -3.55 2.30 -13.75
CA HIS A 76 -4.33 1.22 -14.31
C HIS A 76 -4.50 1.47 -15.80
N TYR A 77 -4.07 0.50 -16.60
CA TYR A 77 -4.37 0.44 -18.01
C TYR A 77 -5.56 -0.48 -18.21
N LEU A 78 -6.70 0.13 -18.52
CA LEU A 78 -7.99 -0.52 -18.69
C LEU A 78 -8.20 -0.81 -20.17
N LEU A 79 -8.48 -2.07 -20.47
CA LEU A 79 -8.71 -2.60 -21.80
C LEU A 79 -10.15 -3.10 -21.88
N ASN A 80 -10.83 -2.77 -22.98
CA ASN A 80 -12.15 -3.32 -23.32
C ASN A 80 -13.18 -3.15 -22.20
N GLY A 81 -13.40 -1.91 -21.76
CA GLY A 81 -14.43 -1.61 -20.74
C GLY A 81 -14.19 -2.29 -19.39
N GLN A 82 -12.93 -2.41 -18.96
CA GLN A 82 -12.49 -3.09 -17.72
C GLN A 82 -12.49 -4.63 -17.74
N ARG A 83 -12.75 -5.30 -18.87
CA ARG A 83 -12.62 -6.77 -18.98
C ARG A 83 -11.17 -7.25 -18.80
N SER A 84 -10.20 -6.40 -19.17
CA SER A 84 -8.79 -6.62 -18.88
C SER A 84 -8.21 -5.36 -18.25
N LYS A 85 -7.41 -5.56 -17.19
CA LYS A 85 -6.78 -4.46 -16.45
C LYS A 85 -5.34 -4.83 -16.13
N LEU A 86 -4.41 -4.02 -16.61
CA LEU A 86 -3.02 -4.03 -16.16
C LEU A 86 -2.83 -2.93 -15.12
N THR A 87 -2.24 -3.24 -13.98
CA THR A 87 -2.00 -2.32 -12.88
C THR A 87 -0.52 -2.27 -12.58
N LEU A 88 0.04 -1.07 -12.58
CA LEU A 88 1.37 -0.79 -12.06
C LEU A 88 1.20 0.09 -10.82
N GLY A 89 1.68 -0.38 -9.68
CA GLY A 89 1.60 0.33 -8.41
C GLY A 89 2.96 0.48 -7.76
N TYR A 90 3.16 1.61 -7.10
CA TYR A 90 4.29 1.89 -6.24
C TYR A 90 3.76 2.29 -4.86
N GLN A 91 4.27 1.64 -3.83
CA GLN A 91 3.93 1.90 -2.44
C GLN A 91 5.20 2.25 -1.66
N SER A 92 5.11 3.26 -0.81
CA SER A 92 6.13 3.55 0.20
C SER A 92 5.50 3.53 1.58
N ARG A 93 6.10 2.77 2.49
CA ARG A 93 5.67 2.67 3.89
C ARG A 93 6.85 2.85 4.85
N PRO A 94 6.68 3.59 5.95
CA PRO A 94 7.70 3.70 6.99
C PRO A 94 7.83 2.39 7.77
N VAL A 95 9.02 2.14 8.29
CA VAL A 95 9.36 1.06 9.20
C VAL A 95 9.90 1.69 10.47
N PHE A 96 9.31 1.32 11.59
CA PHE A 96 9.67 1.81 12.91
C PHE A 96 10.54 0.79 13.62
N ARG A 97 11.59 1.26 14.30
CA ARG A 97 12.33 0.46 15.29
C ARG A 97 11.90 0.90 16.68
N ALA A 98 11.70 -0.05 17.59
CA ALA A 98 11.67 0.29 19.00
C ALA A 98 13.11 0.33 19.51
N SER A 99 13.49 1.45 20.11
CA SER A 99 14.57 1.48 21.09
C SER A 99 13.95 1.59 22.48
N GLU A 100 14.72 1.29 23.53
CA GLU A 100 14.21 1.07 24.90
C GLU A 100 13.33 2.21 25.47
N HIS A 101 13.36 3.42 24.89
CA HIS A 101 12.56 4.57 25.35
C HIS A 101 11.84 5.37 24.24
N LEU A 102 12.02 5.06 22.95
CA LEU A 102 11.37 5.80 21.86
C LEU A 102 11.11 4.90 20.64
N VAL A 103 9.99 5.15 19.96
CA VAL A 103 9.72 4.56 18.64
C VAL A 103 9.88 5.66 17.60
N THR A 104 10.93 5.56 16.78
CA THR A 104 11.24 6.52 15.71
C THR A 104 11.13 5.88 14.33
N GLU A 105 10.79 6.69 13.33
CA GLU A 105 10.90 6.29 11.92
C GLU A 105 12.38 6.05 11.59
N ASP A 106 12.75 4.79 11.32
CA ASP A 106 14.14 4.41 11.02
C ASP A 106 14.40 4.44 9.51
N MET A 107 13.51 3.80 8.73
CA MET A 107 13.68 3.64 7.29
C MET A 107 12.33 3.52 6.59
N ARG A 108 12.27 3.84 5.29
CA ARG A 108 11.09 3.57 4.45
C ARG A 108 11.33 2.37 3.55
N LYS A 109 10.38 1.45 3.50
CA LYS A 109 10.35 0.33 2.55
C LYS A 109 9.49 0.71 1.35
N HIS A 110 10.00 0.40 0.17
CA HIS A 110 9.33 0.63 -1.10
C HIS A 110 8.91 -0.70 -1.72
N MET A 111 7.77 -0.71 -2.41
CA MET A 111 7.22 -1.89 -3.07
C MET A 111 6.70 -1.50 -4.45
N LEU A 112 7.17 -2.19 -5.47
CA LEU A 112 6.65 -2.11 -6.83
C LEU A 112 5.77 -3.34 -7.07
N VAL A 113 4.55 -3.13 -7.59
CA VAL A 113 3.61 -4.20 -7.92
C VAL A 113 3.20 -4.05 -9.38
N LEU A 114 3.42 -5.11 -10.15
CA LEU A 114 2.81 -5.28 -11.46
C LEU A 114 1.76 -6.39 -11.34
N GLN A 115 0.51 -6.06 -11.66
CA GLN A 115 -0.61 -6.98 -11.59
C GLN A 115 -1.40 -6.93 -12.89
N TYR A 116 -1.72 -8.10 -13.43
CA TYR A 116 -2.62 -8.23 -14.56
C TYR A 116 -3.89 -8.96 -14.10
N GLN A 117 -5.05 -8.39 -14.41
CA GLN A 117 -6.36 -8.95 -14.08
C GLN A 117 -7.14 -9.18 -15.36
N LEU A 118 -7.65 -10.40 -15.51
CA LEU A 118 -8.58 -10.82 -16.55
C LEU A 118 -9.92 -11.15 -15.91
N LEU A 119 -10.99 -10.57 -16.45
CA LEU A 119 -12.35 -10.95 -16.10
C LEU A 119 -12.91 -11.85 -17.22
N PHE A 120 -13.09 -13.14 -16.90
CA PHE A 120 -13.74 -14.09 -17.79
C PHE A 120 -15.24 -14.12 -17.49
N GLY A 121 -16.06 -13.65 -18.42
CA GLY A 121 -17.52 -13.60 -18.29
C GLY A 121 -18.14 -12.99 -19.54
N GLY A 122 -19.16 -13.67 -20.09
CA GLY A 122 -19.81 -13.43 -21.39
C GLY A 122 -20.46 -12.06 -21.49
#